data_AF-A0ABD7HCX7-F1
#
_entry.id   AF-A0ABD7HCX7-F1
#
_cell.length_a   1.000
_cell.length_b   1.000
_cell.length_c   1.000
_cell.angle_alpha   90.00
_cell.angle_beta   90.00
_cell.angle_gamma   90.00
#
_symmetry.space_group_name_H-M   'P 1'
#
loop_
_entity.id
_entity.type
_entity.pdbx_description
1 polymer ?
#
loop_
_entity_poly.entity_id
_entity_poly.type
_entity_poly.pdbx_seq_one_letter_code
_entity_poly.pdbx_strand_id
1 'polypeptide(L)'
;MSFVIAAPEVIAAAATDLASLGSSISAANAAAAANTTALMAAGADEVSTAIAALFGAHGQAYQALSAQAQAFHAQFVQALTSGGGAYAAAEAAAVSPLLDPINEFFLANTGRPLIGNGANGAPGTGANGGDGGWLIGNGGAGGSGAAGVNGGAGGNGGAGGNGGAGGLIGNGGAGGAGGVASSG
;
A
#
# COMPACT_ATOMS: atom_id res chain seq x y z
N MET A 1 2.16 31.80 -9.89
CA MET A 1 1.49 30.48 -9.86
C MET A 1 1.15 30.16 -8.41
N SER A 2 -0.06 29.67 -8.14
CA SER A 2 -0.47 29.24 -6.80
C SER A 2 0.08 27.83 -6.56
N PHE A 3 0.84 27.63 -5.50
CA PHE A 3 1.27 26.30 -5.08
C PHE A 3 0.16 25.69 -4.20
N VAL A 4 -0.36 24.54 -4.61
CA VAL A 4 -1.24 23.75 -3.75
C VAL A 4 -0.33 22.94 -2.82
N ILE A 5 -0.38 23.23 -1.52
CA ILE A 5 0.25 22.41 -0.50
C ILE A 5 -0.78 21.36 -0.07
N ALA A 6 -0.52 20.10 -0.38
CA ALA A 6 -1.26 18.97 0.16
C ALA A 6 -0.43 18.32 1.28
N ALA A 7 -1.10 17.73 2.27
CA ALA A 7 -0.45 16.90 3.28
C ALA A 7 -1.00 15.46 3.14
N PRO A 8 -0.43 14.62 2.26
CA PRO A 8 -0.93 13.28 1.96
C PRO A 8 -1.12 12.41 3.20
N GLU A 9 -0.25 12.57 4.21
CA GLU A 9 -0.30 11.84 5.48
C GLU A 9 -1.55 12.20 6.29
N VAL A 10 -1.93 13.48 6.30
CA VAL A 10 -3.15 13.96 6.98
C VAL A 10 -4.40 13.45 6.27
N ILE A 11 -4.38 13.38 4.93
CA ILE A 11 -5.47 12.83 4.12
C ILE A 11 -5.64 11.33 4.40
N ALA A 12 -4.54 10.57 4.48
CA ALA A 12 -4.56 9.15 4.79
C ALA A 12 -5.09 8.86 6.22
N ALA A 13 -4.67 9.67 7.20
CA ALA A 13 -5.19 9.58 8.57
C ALA A 13 -6.71 9.86 8.61
N ALA A 14 -7.15 10.95 7.97
CA ALA A 14 -8.57 11.30 7.90
C ALA A 14 -9.42 10.22 7.21
N ALA A 15 -8.92 9.59 6.14
CA ALA A 15 -9.60 8.48 5.48
C ALA A 15 -9.78 7.27 6.43
N THR A 16 -8.78 6.98 7.26
CA THR A 16 -8.82 5.90 8.27
C THR A 16 -9.85 6.20 9.37
N ASP A 17 -9.88 7.44 9.85
CA ASP A 17 -10.86 7.88 10.85
C ASP A 17 -12.29 7.80 10.30
N LEU A 18 -12.50 8.25 9.07
CA LEU A 18 -13.80 8.17 8.39
C LEU A 18 -14.24 6.71 8.18
N ALA A 19 -13.33 5.80 7.82
CA ALA A 19 -13.66 4.38 7.72
C ALA A 19 -14.14 3.82 9.07
N SER A 20 -13.47 4.19 10.16
CA SER A 20 -13.82 3.79 11.53
C SER A 20 -15.19 4.34 11.97
N LEU A 21 -15.47 5.60 11.63
CA LEU A 21 -16.80 6.21 11.84
C LEU A 21 -17.89 5.49 11.05
N GLY A 22 -17.64 5.20 9.77
CA GLY A 22 -18.58 4.46 8.92
C GLY A 22 -18.92 3.07 9.49
N SER A 23 -17.92 2.36 10.01
CA SER A 23 -18.11 1.07 10.69
C SER A 23 -18.98 1.21 11.96
N SER A 24 -18.68 2.20 12.80
CA SER A 24 -19.43 2.46 14.04
C SER A 24 -20.89 2.79 13.78
N ILE A 25 -21.16 3.64 12.78
CA ILE A 25 -22.52 4.01 12.37
C ILE A 25 -23.26 2.79 11.80
N SER A 26 -22.59 1.97 10.99
CA SER A 26 -23.18 0.75 10.44
C SER A 26 -23.60 -0.23 11.54
N ALA A 27 -22.73 -0.44 12.53
CA ALA A 27 -23.03 -1.29 13.69
C ALA A 27 -24.22 -0.74 14.50
N ALA A 28 -24.27 0.57 14.74
CA ALA A 28 -25.38 1.21 15.44
C ALA A 28 -26.71 1.06 14.68
N ASN A 29 -26.71 1.27 13.36
CA ASN A 29 -27.89 1.11 12.52
C ASN A 29 -28.41 -0.33 12.50
N ALA A 30 -27.49 -1.31 12.44
CA ALA A 30 -27.84 -2.72 12.51
C ALA A 30 -28.44 -3.09 13.89
N ALA A 31 -27.84 -2.59 14.98
CA ALA A 31 -28.34 -2.84 16.34
C ALA A 31 -29.75 -2.25 16.57
N ALA A 32 -30.06 -1.11 15.97
CA ALA A 32 -31.36 -0.45 16.07
C ALA A 32 -32.43 -1.04 15.14
N ALA A 33 -32.06 -1.85 14.14
CA ALA A 33 -32.94 -2.25 13.05
C ALA A 33 -34.17 -3.01 13.53
N ALA A 34 -34.00 -4.05 14.34
CA ALA A 34 -35.12 -4.86 14.82
C ALA A 34 -36.11 -4.04 15.67
N ASN A 35 -35.58 -3.22 16.59
CA ASN A 35 -36.38 -2.42 17.51
C ASN A 35 -37.18 -1.30 16.82
N THR A 36 -36.75 -0.85 15.65
CA THR A 36 -37.42 0.23 14.91
C THR A 36 -38.32 -0.27 13.78
N THR A 37 -38.11 -1.50 13.30
CA THR A 37 -38.88 -2.06 12.17
C THR A 37 -39.96 -3.05 12.58
N ALA A 38 -39.81 -3.69 13.75
CA ALA A 38 -40.74 -4.70 14.27
C ALA A 38 -41.52 -4.18 15.49
N LEU A 39 -41.96 -2.92 15.44
CA LEU A 39 -42.74 -2.31 16.52
C LEU A 39 -44.07 -3.07 16.72
N MET A 40 -44.36 -3.42 17.97
CA MET A 40 -45.63 -4.03 18.34
C MET A 40 -46.66 -2.94 18.67
N ALA A 41 -47.93 -3.19 18.34
CA ALA A 41 -49.04 -2.34 18.74
C ALA A 41 -49.16 -2.32 20.27
N ALA A 42 -49.36 -1.13 20.84
CA ALA A 42 -49.50 -0.96 22.30
C ALA A 42 -50.84 -1.50 22.83
N GLY A 43 -51.87 -1.51 21.98
CA GLY A 43 -53.21 -2.03 22.26
C GLY A 43 -53.75 -2.85 21.08
N ALA A 44 -54.86 -3.54 21.31
CA ALA A 44 -55.54 -4.37 20.29
C ALA A 44 -56.42 -3.56 19.32
N ASP A 45 -56.49 -2.23 19.50
CA ASP A 45 -57.27 -1.34 18.65
C ASP A 45 -56.58 -1.03 17.32
N GLU A 46 -57.38 -0.61 16.35
CA GLU A 46 -56.94 -0.30 15.01
C GLU A 46 -55.99 0.91 14.97
N VAL A 47 -56.14 1.87 15.91
CA VAL A 47 -55.27 3.05 15.97
C VAL A 47 -53.86 2.66 16.43
N SER A 48 -53.75 1.86 17.50
CA SER A 48 -52.47 1.30 17.96
C SER A 48 -51.79 0.46 16.89
N THR A 49 -52.57 -0.35 16.15
CA THR A 49 -52.05 -1.16 15.04
C THR A 49 -51.53 -0.28 13.90
N ALA A 50 -52.30 0.75 13.50
CA ALA A 50 -51.90 1.67 12.44
C ALA A 50 -50.66 2.49 12.80
N ILE A 51 -50.53 2.93 14.06
CA ILE A 51 -49.36 3.67 14.55
C ILE A 51 -48.11 2.78 14.52
N ALA A 52 -48.19 1.54 15.01
CA ALA A 52 -47.07 0.60 14.96
C ALA A 52 -46.63 0.31 13.52
N ALA A 53 -47.60 0.12 12.61
CA ALA A 53 -47.33 -0.07 11.19
C ALA A 53 -46.64 1.15 10.54
N LEU A 54 -47.08 2.37 10.87
CA LEU A 54 -46.47 3.61 10.38
C LEU A 54 -45.00 3.73 10.80
N PHE A 55 -44.70 3.50 12.09
CA PHE A 55 -43.33 3.56 12.58
C PHE A 55 -42.46 2.44 12.03
N GLY A 56 -42.99 1.21 11.91
CA GLY A 56 -42.29 0.10 11.26
C GLY A 56 -41.93 0.42 9.81
N ALA A 57 -42.88 0.98 9.05
CA ALA A 57 -42.63 1.42 7.67
C ALA A 57 -41.59 2.55 7.59
N HIS A 58 -41.62 3.49 8.52
CA HIS A 58 -40.60 4.54 8.61
C HIS A 58 -39.21 3.97 8.94
N GLY A 59 -39.13 3.01 9.87
CA GLY A 59 -37.89 2.29 10.18
C GLY A 59 -37.33 1.56 8.95
N GLN A 60 -38.18 0.89 8.17
CA GLN A 60 -37.77 0.22 6.92
C GLN A 60 -37.24 1.21 5.88
N ALA A 61 -37.92 2.35 5.70
CA ALA A 61 -37.46 3.41 4.80
C ALA A 61 -36.11 4.00 5.26
N TYR A 62 -35.93 4.20 6.57
CA TYR A 62 -34.67 4.66 7.15
C TYR A 62 -33.53 3.65 6.91
N GLN A 63 -33.79 2.34 7.05
CA GLN A 63 -32.78 1.30 6.78
C GLN A 63 -32.36 1.29 5.32
N ALA A 64 -33.30 1.43 4.38
CA ALA A 64 -33.00 1.53 2.96
C ALA A 64 -32.13 2.76 2.64
N LEU A 65 -32.46 3.93 3.21
CA LEU A 65 -31.65 5.14 3.06
C LEU A 65 -30.27 5.00 3.70
N SER A 66 -30.19 4.35 4.86
CA SER A 66 -28.93 4.12 5.57
C SER A 66 -27.98 3.24 4.77
N ALA A 67 -28.48 2.22 4.08
CA ALA A 67 -27.68 1.40 3.17
C ALA A 67 -27.12 2.23 1.99
N GLN A 68 -27.92 3.15 1.43
CA GLN A 68 -27.46 4.06 0.38
C GLN A 68 -26.37 5.02 0.90
N ALA A 69 -26.55 5.57 2.10
CA ALA A 69 -25.57 6.44 2.74
C ALA A 69 -24.25 5.70 3.03
N GLN A 70 -24.31 4.44 3.45
CA GLN A 70 -23.13 3.59 3.66
C GLN A 70 -22.33 3.38 2.37
N ALA A 71 -23.03 3.10 1.25
CA ALA A 71 -22.39 2.93 -0.04
C ALA A 71 -21.70 4.23 -0.50
N PHE A 72 -22.38 5.38 -0.35
CA PHE A 72 -21.80 6.69 -0.64
C PHE A 72 -20.57 6.97 0.24
N HIS A 73 -20.66 6.70 1.55
CA HIS A 73 -19.55 6.90 2.48
C HIS A 73 -18.33 6.07 2.10
N ALA A 74 -18.52 4.81 1.72
CA ALA A 74 -17.45 3.94 1.24
C ALA A 74 -16.78 4.51 -0.03
N GLN A 75 -17.57 5.01 -0.98
CA GLN A 75 -17.05 5.66 -2.19
C GLN A 75 -16.28 6.94 -1.86
N PHE A 76 -16.76 7.74 -0.89
CA PHE A 76 -16.09 8.96 -0.45
C PHE A 76 -14.72 8.66 0.19
N VAL A 77 -14.65 7.68 1.09
CA VAL A 77 -13.37 7.26 1.72
C VAL A 77 -12.39 6.72 0.67
N GLN A 78 -12.89 5.94 -0.30
CA GLN A 78 -12.07 5.44 -1.41
C GLN A 78 -11.50 6.58 -2.25
N ALA A 79 -12.34 7.56 -2.62
CA ALA A 79 -11.92 8.72 -3.39
C ALA A 79 -10.87 9.54 -2.63
N LEU A 80 -11.10 9.78 -1.34
CA LEU A 80 -10.16 10.52 -0.48
C LEU A 80 -8.79 9.84 -0.40
N THR A 81 -8.79 8.51 -0.22
CA THR A 81 -7.56 7.70 -0.19
C THR A 81 -6.81 7.79 -1.52
N SER A 82 -7.52 7.63 -2.64
CA SER A 82 -6.92 7.74 -3.98
C SER A 82 -6.37 9.15 -4.27
N GLY A 83 -7.08 10.19 -3.83
CA GLY A 83 -6.65 11.58 -3.97
C GLY A 83 -5.38 11.86 -3.18
N GLY A 84 -5.31 11.42 -1.92
CA GLY A 84 -4.10 11.51 -1.10
C GLY A 84 -2.90 10.82 -1.75
N GLY A 85 -3.10 9.60 -2.28
CA GLY A 85 -2.07 8.86 -3.02
C GLY A 85 -1.60 9.58 -4.30
N ALA A 86 -2.52 10.23 -5.02
CA ALA A 86 -2.17 11.01 -6.22
C ALA A 86 -1.31 12.23 -5.89
N TYR A 87 -1.56 12.93 -4.78
CA TYR A 87 -0.70 14.04 -4.33
C TYR A 87 0.70 13.55 -3.95
N ALA A 88 0.82 12.45 -3.20
CA ALA A 88 2.12 11.85 -2.87
C ALA A 88 2.90 11.41 -4.13
N ALA A 89 2.21 10.81 -5.10
CA ALA A 89 2.81 10.42 -6.37
C ALA A 89 3.27 11.64 -7.20
N ALA A 90 2.50 12.73 -7.19
CA ALA A 90 2.87 13.97 -7.85
C ALA A 90 4.12 14.61 -7.23
N GLU A 91 4.25 14.60 -5.90
CA GLU A 91 5.47 15.09 -5.22
C GLU A 91 6.70 14.25 -5.58
N ALA A 92 6.57 12.91 -5.60
CA ALA A 92 7.65 12.03 -6.03
C ALA A 92 8.04 12.27 -7.51
N ALA A 93 7.04 12.41 -8.39
CA ALA A 93 7.24 12.66 -9.81
C ALA A 93 7.82 14.06 -10.10
N ALA A 94 7.68 15.03 -9.20
CA ALA A 94 8.30 16.35 -9.36
C ALA A 94 9.84 16.31 -9.22
N VAL A 95 10.40 15.28 -8.57
CA VAL A 95 11.85 15.10 -8.40
C VAL A 95 12.50 14.43 -9.61
N SER A 96 11.81 13.47 -10.24
CA SER A 96 12.27 12.71 -11.41
C SER A 96 12.68 13.52 -12.66
N PRO A 97 11.95 14.56 -13.12
CA PRO A 97 12.25 15.25 -14.39
C PRO A 97 13.58 16.01 -14.38
N LEU A 98 14.18 16.26 -13.21
CA LEU A 98 15.53 16.84 -13.12
C LEU A 98 16.63 15.78 -13.14
N LEU A 99 16.38 14.59 -12.59
CA LEU A 99 17.40 13.54 -12.45
C LEU A 99 17.47 12.63 -13.67
N ASP A 100 16.34 12.33 -14.32
CA ASP A 100 16.29 11.38 -15.42
C ASP A 100 17.09 11.86 -16.64
N PRO A 101 16.94 13.11 -17.15
CA PRO A 101 17.74 13.56 -18.30
C PRO A 101 19.24 13.65 -18.00
N ILE A 102 19.60 13.97 -16.75
CA ILE A 102 21.01 13.99 -16.31
C ILE A 102 21.55 12.56 -16.30
N ASN A 103 20.84 11.62 -15.68
CA ASN A 103 21.29 10.23 -15.60
C ASN A 103 21.33 9.55 -16.96
N GLU A 104 20.37 9.83 -17.85
CA GLU A 104 20.37 9.31 -19.23
C GLU A 104 21.62 9.73 -20.00
N PHE A 105 22.03 10.99 -19.89
CA PHE A 105 23.27 11.47 -20.52
C PHE A 105 24.48 10.64 -20.06
N PHE A 106 24.63 10.40 -18.75
CA PHE A 106 25.76 9.62 -18.23
C PHE A 106 25.62 8.13 -18.55
N LEU A 107 24.42 7.57 -18.50
CA LEU A 107 24.18 6.17 -18.83
C LEU A 107 24.51 5.90 -20.30
N ALA A 108 24.08 6.79 -21.21
CA ALA A 108 24.36 6.67 -22.64
C ALA A 108 25.85 6.79 -22.97
N ASN A 109 26.60 7.62 -22.23
CA ASN A 109 28.02 7.87 -22.52
C ASN A 109 28.99 6.99 -21.72
N THR A 110 28.58 6.45 -20.57
CA THR A 110 29.48 5.75 -19.64
C THR A 110 28.97 4.38 -19.20
N GLY A 111 27.75 4.01 -19.58
CA GLY A 111 27.10 2.75 -19.15
C GLY A 111 26.67 2.75 -17.68
N ARG A 112 26.83 3.86 -16.96
CA ARG A 112 26.42 4.02 -15.54
C ARG A 112 25.79 5.39 -15.31
N PRO A 113 24.77 5.51 -14.44
CA PRO A 113 24.15 6.79 -14.12
C PRO A 113 25.12 7.69 -13.33
N LEU A 114 24.85 8.99 -13.28
CA LEU A 114 25.62 9.91 -12.44
C LEU A 114 25.20 9.78 -10.97
N ILE A 115 23.90 9.69 -10.71
CA ILE A 115 23.30 9.65 -9.38
C ILE A 115 22.32 8.48 -9.30
N GLY A 116 22.38 7.70 -8.23
CA GLY A 116 21.43 6.62 -7.95
C GLY A 116 22.12 5.42 -7.33
N ASN A 117 21.39 4.65 -6.54
CA ASN A 117 21.92 3.41 -5.98
C ASN A 117 21.91 2.29 -7.03
N GLY A 118 22.84 1.36 -6.89
CA GLY A 118 22.86 0.15 -7.69
C GLY A 118 21.72 -0.79 -7.33
N ALA A 119 21.21 -1.52 -8.32
CA ALA A 119 20.16 -2.50 -8.12
C ALA A 119 20.67 -3.69 -7.30
N ASN A 120 19.87 -4.18 -6.34
CA ASN A 120 20.24 -5.39 -5.59
C ASN A 120 20.12 -6.64 -6.48
N GLY A 121 21.02 -7.60 -6.28
CA GLY A 121 20.92 -8.92 -6.86
C GLY A 121 19.68 -9.67 -6.33
N ALA A 122 19.05 -10.47 -7.19
CA ALA A 122 17.86 -11.21 -6.81
C ALA A 122 18.19 -12.31 -5.77
N PRO A 123 17.43 -12.43 -4.66
CA PRO A 123 17.64 -13.49 -3.68
C PRO A 123 17.54 -14.90 -4.27
N GLY A 124 18.36 -15.83 -3.79
CA GLY A 124 18.38 -17.23 -4.24
C GLY A 124 19.02 -17.45 -5.61
N THR A 125 19.58 -16.42 -6.25
CA THR A 125 20.20 -16.54 -7.58
C THR A 125 21.72 -16.49 -7.57
N GLY A 126 22.31 -15.99 -6.47
CA GLY A 126 23.73 -15.62 -6.44
C GLY A 126 24.09 -14.45 -7.35
N ALA A 127 23.11 -13.70 -7.87
CA ALA A 127 23.38 -12.56 -8.74
C ALA A 127 24.11 -11.45 -8.00
N ASN A 128 25.08 -10.83 -8.66
CA ASN A 128 25.77 -9.66 -8.11
C ASN A 128 24.81 -8.48 -7.98
N GLY A 129 25.07 -7.61 -7.02
CA GLY A 129 24.48 -6.27 -6.99
C GLY A 129 25.08 -5.40 -8.10
N GLY A 130 24.26 -4.53 -8.68
CA GLY A 130 24.70 -3.52 -9.64
C GLY A 130 25.47 -2.40 -8.97
N ASP A 131 26.29 -1.70 -9.74
CA ASP A 131 27.03 -0.53 -9.25
C ASP A 131 26.11 0.67 -9.03
N GLY A 132 26.43 1.49 -8.02
CA GLY A 132 25.85 2.81 -7.84
C GLY A 132 26.30 3.81 -8.92
N GLY A 133 25.68 4.99 -8.94
CA GLY A 133 26.04 6.08 -9.84
C GLY A 133 27.45 6.62 -9.58
N TRP A 134 28.02 7.30 -10.57
CA TRP A 134 29.40 7.80 -10.49
C TRP A 134 29.65 8.78 -9.35
N LEU A 135 28.73 9.73 -9.14
CA LEU A 135 28.89 10.80 -8.19
C LEU A 135 28.28 10.46 -6.83
N ILE A 136 26.99 10.12 -6.81
CA ILE A 136 26.26 9.78 -5.59
C ILE A 136 25.52 8.47 -5.79
N GLY A 137 25.75 7.51 -4.90
CA GLY A 137 25.05 6.23 -4.95
C GLY A 137 25.79 5.11 -4.24
N ASN A 138 25.06 4.33 -3.46
CA ASN A 138 25.57 3.09 -2.90
C ASN A 138 25.51 1.97 -3.94
N GLY A 139 26.44 1.03 -3.89
CA GLY A 139 26.33 -0.21 -4.65
C GLY A 139 25.19 -1.08 -4.14
N GLY A 140 24.55 -1.82 -5.05
CA GLY A 140 23.51 -2.78 -4.70
C GLY A 140 24.07 -3.97 -3.94
N ALA A 141 23.30 -4.54 -3.02
CA ALA A 141 23.68 -5.78 -2.33
C ALA A 141 23.65 -6.97 -3.30
N GLY A 142 24.57 -7.92 -3.13
CA GLY A 142 24.53 -9.20 -3.83
C GLY A 142 23.35 -10.06 -3.38
N GLY A 143 22.73 -10.76 -4.33
CA GLY A 143 21.67 -11.72 -4.07
C GLY A 143 22.21 -12.95 -3.35
N SER A 144 21.43 -13.53 -2.43
CA SER A 144 21.82 -14.79 -1.79
C SER A 144 21.89 -15.95 -2.80
N GLY A 145 22.68 -16.98 -2.50
CA GLY A 145 22.75 -18.19 -3.32
C GLY A 145 21.51 -19.08 -3.21
N ALA A 146 21.26 -19.90 -4.23
CA ALA A 146 20.16 -20.86 -4.24
C ALA A 146 20.27 -21.89 -3.11
N ALA A 147 19.16 -22.32 -2.54
CA ALA A 147 19.15 -23.46 -1.64
C ALA A 147 19.52 -24.76 -2.40
N GLY A 148 20.22 -25.69 -1.74
CA GLY A 148 20.47 -27.03 -2.29
C GLY A 148 19.16 -27.77 -2.61
N VAL A 149 19.11 -28.53 -3.70
CA VAL A 149 17.93 -29.33 -4.07
C VAL A 149 17.76 -30.52 -3.11
N ASN A 150 16.56 -30.70 -2.57
CA ASN A 150 16.21 -31.90 -1.81
C ASN A 150 16.04 -33.09 -2.78
N GLY A 151 16.75 -34.20 -2.57
CA GLY A 151 16.52 -35.45 -3.31
C GLY A 151 17.75 -36.22 -3.80
N GLY A 152 18.97 -35.80 -3.46
CA GLY A 152 20.21 -36.55 -3.74
C GLY A 152 21.27 -36.23 -2.70
N ALA A 153 22.33 -37.04 -2.62
CA ALA A 153 23.40 -36.88 -1.64
C ALA A 153 23.94 -35.43 -1.61
N GLY A 154 23.66 -34.69 -0.52
CA GLY A 154 24.25 -33.41 -0.13
C GLY A 154 24.52 -32.42 -1.25
N GLY A 155 23.48 -31.76 -1.78
CA GLY A 155 23.67 -30.65 -2.72
C GLY A 155 24.16 -29.40 -1.98
N ASN A 156 25.40 -28.97 -2.23
CA ASN A 156 25.90 -27.68 -1.74
C ASN A 156 24.98 -26.56 -2.25
N GLY A 157 24.58 -25.64 -1.37
CA GLY A 157 23.86 -24.44 -1.79
C GLY A 157 24.70 -23.57 -2.73
N GLY A 158 24.03 -22.76 -3.55
CA GLY A 158 24.70 -21.85 -4.49
C GLY A 158 25.52 -20.78 -3.78
N ALA A 159 26.53 -20.22 -4.46
CA ALA A 159 27.27 -19.08 -3.92
C ALA A 159 26.38 -17.82 -3.86
N GLY A 160 26.63 -16.95 -2.88
CA GLY A 160 26.05 -15.60 -2.89
C GLY A 160 26.75 -14.70 -3.89
N GLY A 161 26.02 -13.70 -4.39
CA GLY A 161 26.56 -12.72 -5.34
C GLY A 161 27.43 -11.68 -4.64
N ASN A 162 28.31 -11.04 -5.40
CA ASN A 162 29.10 -9.91 -4.89
C ASN A 162 28.22 -8.67 -4.74
N GLY A 163 28.57 -7.77 -3.83
CA GLY A 163 27.99 -6.43 -3.82
C GLY A 163 28.54 -5.56 -4.95
N GLY A 164 27.75 -4.60 -5.41
CA GLY A 164 28.17 -3.63 -6.43
C GLY A 164 29.07 -2.53 -5.86
N ALA A 165 29.78 -1.82 -6.74
CA ALA A 165 30.61 -0.69 -6.34
C ALA A 165 29.77 0.54 -5.97
N GLY A 166 30.25 1.33 -5.00
CA GLY A 166 29.69 2.66 -4.71
C GLY A 166 30.22 3.75 -5.65
N GLY A 167 29.55 4.90 -5.65
CA GLY A 167 30.02 6.14 -6.29
C GLY A 167 31.06 6.90 -5.46
N LEU A 168 31.44 8.09 -5.92
CA LEU A 168 32.35 8.99 -5.19
C LEU A 168 31.82 9.31 -3.79
N ILE A 169 30.51 9.54 -3.67
CA ILE A 169 29.79 9.65 -2.40
C ILE A 169 28.81 8.48 -2.31
N GLY A 170 29.26 7.40 -1.70
CA GLY A 170 28.47 6.21 -1.46
C GLY A 170 29.33 5.04 -1.01
N ASN A 171 28.69 4.04 -0.41
CA ASN A 171 29.33 2.82 0.04
C ASN A 171 29.15 1.70 -0.99
N GLY A 172 30.10 0.77 -1.05
CA GLY A 172 29.91 -0.48 -1.78
C GLY A 172 28.76 -1.32 -1.19
N GLY A 173 28.13 -2.12 -2.03
CA GLY A 173 27.10 -3.06 -1.62
C GLY A 173 27.67 -4.22 -0.81
N ALA A 174 26.86 -4.77 0.10
CA ALA A 174 27.22 -5.99 0.81
C ALA A 174 27.18 -7.21 -0.13
N GLY A 175 28.04 -8.20 0.09
CA GLY A 175 27.94 -9.50 -0.58
C GLY A 175 26.71 -10.28 -0.10
N GLY A 176 26.14 -11.07 -1.00
CA GLY A 176 25.05 -12.00 -0.73
C GLY A 176 25.53 -13.19 0.09
N ALA A 177 24.66 -13.69 0.97
CA ALA A 177 24.92 -14.93 1.71
C ALA A 177 24.95 -16.14 0.77
N GLY A 178 25.79 -17.14 1.08
CA GLY A 178 25.74 -18.44 0.42
C GLY A 178 24.41 -19.16 0.70
N GLY A 179 23.99 -20.00 -0.24
CA GLY A 179 22.83 -20.87 -0.10
C GLY A 179 23.08 -21.97 0.93
N VAL A 180 22.04 -22.33 1.67
CA VAL A 180 22.10 -23.43 2.63
C VAL A 180 22.15 -24.78 1.91
N ALA A 181 23.03 -25.67 2.36
CA ALA A 181 23.04 -27.05 1.92
C ALA A 181 21.86 -27.81 2.56
N SER A 182 21.18 -28.65 1.79
CA SER A 182 20.18 -29.56 2.33
C SER A 182 20.85 -30.85 2.79
N SER A 183 20.74 -31.15 4.08
CA SER A 183 21.02 -32.49 4.61
C SER A 183 19.74 -33.32 4.50
N GLY A 184 19.78 -34.38 3.69
CA GLY A 184 18.76 -35.42 3.68
C GLY A 184 18.87 -36.33 4.90
#